data_AF-A0A956JV46-F1
#
_entry.id   AF-A0A956JV46-F1
#
_cell.length_a   1.000
_cell.length_b   1.000
_cell.length_c   1.000
_cell.angle_alpha   90.00
_cell.angle_beta   90.00
_cell.angle_gamma   90.00
#
_symmetry.space_group_name_H-M   'P 1'
#
loop_
_entity.id
_entity.type
_entity.pdbx_description
1 polymer ?
#
loop_
_entity_poly.entity_id
_entity_poly.type
_entity_poly.pdbx_seq_one_letter_code
_entity_poly.pdbx_strand_id
1 'polypeptide(L)'
;MTPRCPLCAGELGPDAVPVCGACHRRALGPVRTTAEFAVPMVASAVPEPAPPPPSADTCSWCGKAGAEVKKLLGNGAVAICDGCVALCADVLDAELGDGWRG
;
A
#
# COMPACT_ATOMS: atom_id res chain seq x y z
N MET A 1 25.97 -31.43 1.71
CA MET A 1 25.69 -31.82 0.32
C MET A 1 25.19 -30.59 -0.41
N THR A 2 25.95 -30.04 -1.36
CA THR A 2 25.58 -28.85 -2.11
C THR A 2 24.48 -29.21 -3.12
N PRO A 3 23.36 -28.46 -3.20
CA PRO A 3 22.35 -28.70 -4.21
C PRO A 3 22.98 -28.54 -5.62
N ARG A 4 22.61 -29.44 -6.54
CA ARG A 4 23.07 -29.40 -7.94
C ARG A 4 21.97 -28.86 -8.85
N CYS A 5 22.39 -28.12 -9.88
CA CYS A 5 21.47 -27.53 -10.83
C CYS A 5 20.78 -28.64 -11.63
N PRO A 6 19.43 -28.70 -11.67
CA PRO A 6 18.70 -29.75 -12.40
C PRO A 6 18.83 -29.60 -13.92
N LEU A 7 19.36 -28.49 -14.43
CA LEU A 7 19.53 -28.24 -15.87
C LEU A 7 20.94 -28.58 -16.38
N CYS A 8 21.99 -28.36 -15.59
CA CYS A 8 23.38 -28.53 -16.03
C CYS A 8 24.25 -29.37 -15.07
N ALA A 9 23.71 -29.87 -13.97
CA ALA A 9 24.41 -30.63 -12.91
C ALA A 9 25.57 -29.89 -12.20
N GLY A 10 25.79 -28.60 -12.51
CA GLY A 10 26.74 -27.73 -11.82
C GLY A 10 26.33 -27.42 -10.39
N GLU A 11 27.28 -26.97 -9.57
CA GLU A 11 27.05 -26.58 -8.18
C GLU A 11 26.29 -25.25 -8.11
N LEU A 12 25.23 -25.18 -7.29
CA LEU A 12 24.62 -23.88 -6.97
C LEU A 12 25.49 -23.13 -5.96
N GLY A 13 25.66 -21.83 -6.19
CA GLY A 13 26.31 -20.93 -5.23
C GLY A 13 25.50 -20.78 -3.93
N PRO A 14 26.11 -20.20 -2.89
CA PRO A 14 25.48 -20.02 -1.57
C PRO A 14 24.39 -18.93 -1.54
N ASP A 15 24.37 -18.03 -2.52
CA ASP A 15 23.44 -16.92 -2.61
C ASP A 15 22.14 -17.32 -3.31
N ALA A 16 21.00 -16.95 -2.71
CA ALA A 16 19.69 -17.20 -3.29
C ALA A 16 19.42 -16.21 -4.43
N VAL A 17 19.20 -16.73 -5.64
CA VAL A 17 18.80 -15.91 -6.79
C VAL A 17 17.28 -15.71 -6.76
N PRO A 18 16.77 -14.46 -6.64
CA PRO A 18 15.33 -14.21 -6.67
C PRO A 18 14.80 -14.38 -8.10
N VAL A 19 13.80 -15.24 -8.27
CA VAL A 19 13.08 -15.43 -9.54
C VAL A 19 11.57 -15.29 -9.33
N CYS A 20 10.84 -14.84 -10.34
CA CYS A 20 9.39 -14.73 -10.22
C CYS A 20 8.72 -16.11 -10.06
N GLY A 21 7.55 -16.15 -9.42
CA GLY A 21 6.84 -17.41 -9.15
C GLY A 21 6.49 -18.23 -10.41
N ALA A 22 6.38 -17.59 -11.57
CA ALA A 22 6.19 -18.27 -12.86
C ALA A 22 7.46 -19.02 -13.31
N CYS A 23 8.63 -18.37 -13.24
CA CYS A 23 9.92 -19.00 -13.57
C CYS A 23 10.28 -20.12 -12.59
N HIS A 24 9.98 -19.93 -11.30
CA HIS A 24 10.19 -20.95 -10.28
C HIS A 24 9.46 -22.28 -10.60
N ARG A 25 8.16 -22.21 -10.91
CA ARG A 25 7.33 -23.39 -11.22
C ARG A 25 7.80 -24.18 -12.44
N ARG A 26 8.48 -23.54 -13.38
CA ARG A 26 8.91 -24.16 -14.65
C ARG A 26 10.26 -24.88 -14.55
N ALA A 27 11.15 -24.46 -13.64
CA ALA A 27 12.54 -24.90 -13.64
C ALA A 27 12.94 -25.82 -12.48
N LEU A 28 12.35 -25.67 -11.29
CA LEU A 28 12.80 -26.37 -10.06
C LEU A 28 11.76 -27.32 -9.44
N GLY A 29 10.56 -27.41 -10.01
CA GLY A 29 9.47 -28.23 -9.47
C GLY A 29 8.81 -27.62 -8.22
N PRO A 30 7.83 -28.33 -7.60
CA PRO A 30 7.15 -27.83 -6.41
C PRO A 30 8.13 -27.77 -5.22
N VAL A 31 8.19 -26.62 -4.56
CA VAL A 31 8.98 -26.41 -3.33
C VAL A 31 8.47 -27.37 -2.26
N ARG A 32 9.23 -28.44 -1.96
CA ARG A 32 8.86 -29.40 -0.90
C ARG A 32 9.44 -29.03 0.47
N THR A 33 10.29 -28.03 0.54
CA THR A 33 10.75 -27.46 1.81
C THR A 33 10.40 -25.97 1.78
N THR A 34 9.30 -25.60 2.42
CA THR A 34 9.23 -24.30 3.08
C THR A 34 10.29 -24.36 4.19
N ALA A 35 11.56 -24.24 3.81
CA ALA A 35 12.60 -23.94 4.77
C ALA A 35 12.20 -22.57 5.31
N GLU A 36 11.76 -22.62 6.56
CA GLU A 36 11.59 -21.53 7.48
C GLU A 36 11.95 -20.16 6.93
N PHE A 37 10.96 -19.26 6.93
CA PHE A 37 11.28 -17.85 7.18
C PHE A 37 12.12 -17.80 8.46
N ALA A 38 13.45 -17.77 8.31
CA ALA A 38 14.35 -17.37 9.37
C ALA A 38 14.10 -15.88 9.57
N VAL A 39 13.06 -15.56 10.35
CA VAL A 39 12.90 -14.23 10.91
C VAL A 39 14.12 -14.06 11.82
N PRO A 40 15.09 -13.18 11.50
CA PRO A 40 16.18 -12.93 12.42
C PRO A 40 15.56 -12.45 13.73
N MET A 41 15.83 -13.18 14.80
CA MET A 41 15.33 -12.94 16.16
C MET A 41 16.07 -11.75 16.80
N VAL A 42 16.23 -10.67 16.04
CA VAL A 42 16.48 -9.34 16.60
C VAL A 42 15.16 -8.84 17.17
N ALA A 43 14.87 -9.35 18.36
CA ALA A 43 14.07 -8.63 19.33
C ALA A 43 14.82 -7.33 19.67
N SER A 44 14.48 -6.24 18.98
CA SER A 44 14.69 -4.89 19.48
C SER A 44 13.62 -3.99 18.91
N ALA A 45 12.64 -3.71 19.79
CA ALA A 45 11.64 -2.67 19.69
C ALA A 45 10.89 -2.62 18.36
N VAL A 46 9.66 -3.15 18.34
CA VAL A 46 8.63 -2.37 17.63
C VAL A 46 8.65 -1.00 18.31
N PRO A 47 9.06 0.09 17.63
CA PRO A 47 8.76 1.41 18.20
C PRO A 47 7.26 1.40 18.46
N GLU A 48 6.84 1.89 19.63
CA GLU A 48 5.46 2.33 19.83
C GLU A 48 5.00 3.00 18.52
N PRO A 49 3.79 2.67 18.01
CA PRO A 49 3.33 3.24 16.75
C PRO A 49 3.51 4.74 16.86
N ALA A 50 4.45 5.29 16.09
CA ALA A 50 4.71 6.71 16.08
C ALA A 50 3.35 7.39 15.88
N PRO A 51 3.05 8.48 16.60
CA PRO A 51 1.80 9.21 16.40
C PRO A 51 1.63 9.43 14.89
N PRO A 52 0.42 9.22 14.35
CA PRO A 52 0.20 9.34 12.91
C PRO A 52 0.81 10.67 12.44
N PRO A 53 1.50 10.69 11.29
CA PRO A 53 2.07 11.94 10.77
C PRO A 53 0.98 13.01 10.77
N PRO A 54 1.25 14.29 11.08
CA PRO A 54 0.22 15.33 11.11
C PRO A 54 -0.50 15.30 9.75
N SER A 55 -1.71 14.76 9.78
CA SER A 55 -2.35 14.13 8.63
C SER A 55 -3.17 15.19 7.94
N ALA A 56 -2.51 16.10 7.21
CA ALA A 56 -3.17 17.08 6.34
C ALA A 56 -4.53 17.51 6.89
N ASP A 57 -4.54 18.07 8.10
CA ASP A 57 -5.76 18.38 8.84
C ASP A 57 -6.54 19.53 8.20
N THR A 58 -6.29 19.85 6.95
CA THR A 58 -6.78 21.05 6.27
C THR A 58 -7.37 20.67 4.92
N CYS A 59 -8.57 21.19 4.64
CA CYS A 59 -9.19 21.01 3.34
C CYS A 59 -8.36 21.70 2.26
N SER A 60 -7.99 20.97 1.20
CA SER A 60 -7.20 21.49 0.08
C SER A 60 -7.95 22.53 -0.78
N TRP A 61 -9.28 22.62 -0.64
CA TRP A 61 -10.11 23.55 -1.42
C TRP A 61 -10.34 24.88 -0.70
N CYS A 62 -10.78 24.84 0.56
CA CYS A 62 -11.09 26.05 1.35
C CYS A 62 -10.02 26.41 2.39
N GLY A 63 -9.03 25.54 2.62
CA GLY A 63 -7.97 25.78 3.60
C GLY A 63 -8.40 25.68 5.07
N LYS A 64 -9.63 25.20 5.36
CA LYS A 64 -10.11 25.04 6.74
C LYS A 64 -9.60 23.79 7.42
N ALA A 65 -9.27 23.91 8.71
CA ALA A 65 -8.85 22.78 9.53
C ALA A 65 -10.00 21.81 9.81
N GLY A 66 -9.68 20.53 10.05
CA GLY A 66 -10.62 19.45 10.40
C GLY A 66 -11.42 19.74 11.66
N ALA A 67 -10.86 20.54 12.58
CA ALA A 67 -11.55 21.01 13.78
C ALA A 67 -12.65 22.06 13.49
N GLU A 68 -12.57 22.76 12.35
CA GLU A 68 -13.53 23.82 11.98
C GLU A 68 -14.66 23.31 11.05
N VAL A 69 -14.60 22.04 10.66
CA VAL A 69 -15.56 21.42 9.74
C VAL A 69 -16.16 20.17 10.34
N LYS A 70 -17.43 19.87 10.01
CA LYS A 70 -18.14 18.70 10.55
C LYS A 70 -17.51 17.37 10.16
N LYS A 71 -16.96 17.30 8.95
CA LYS A 71 -16.34 16.10 8.39
C LYS A 71 -15.27 16.50 7.39
N LEU A 72 -14.13 15.84 7.48
CA LEU A 72 -13.01 15.96 6.54
C LEU A 72 -12.80 14.57 5.91
N LEU A 73 -12.91 14.48 4.59
CA LEU A 73 -12.75 13.26 3.81
C LEU A 73 -11.42 13.32 3.08
N GLY A 74 -10.53 12.34 3.25
CA GLY A 74 -9.24 12.36 2.58
C GLY A 74 -8.53 11.00 2.55
N ASN A 75 -7.54 10.89 1.66
CA ASN A 75 -6.71 9.68 1.49
C ASN A 75 -5.24 9.91 1.90
N GLY A 76 -4.99 10.79 2.88
CA GLY A 76 -3.65 11.14 3.36
C GLY A 76 -2.86 12.10 2.47
N ALA A 77 -3.16 12.18 1.17
CA ALA A 77 -2.52 13.12 0.23
C ALA A 77 -3.40 14.35 -0.07
N VAL A 78 -4.72 14.16 -0.15
CA VAL A 78 -5.70 15.24 -0.38
C VAL A 78 -6.86 15.06 0.59
N ALA A 79 -7.36 16.18 1.12
CA ALA A 79 -8.49 16.22 2.03
C ALA A 79 -9.52 17.27 1.56
N ILE A 80 -10.80 16.91 1.58
CA ILE A 80 -11.94 17.79 1.25
C ILE A 80 -12.98 17.76 2.37
N CYS A 81 -13.51 18.91 2.77
CA CYS A 81 -14.51 18.98 3.82
C CYS A 81 -15.94 18.85 3.26
N ASP A 82 -16.86 18.44 4.12
CA ASP A 82 -18.30 18.30 3.81
C ASP A 82 -18.90 19.55 3.14
N GLY A 83 -18.54 20.74 3.61
CA GLY A 83 -19.00 21.99 3.02
C GLY A 83 -18.52 22.22 1.60
N CYS A 84 -17.26 21.87 1.29
CA CYS A 84 -16.75 21.96 -0.08
C CYS A 84 -17.39 20.92 -0.99
N VAL A 85 -17.69 19.72 -0.48
CA VAL A 85 -18.43 18.70 -1.23
C VAL A 85 -19.83 19.20 -1.58
N ALA A 86 -20.54 19.82 -0.62
CA ALA A 86 -21.86 20.39 -0.86
C ALA A 86 -21.83 21.54 -1.89
N LEU A 87 -20.84 22.43 -1.79
CA LEU A 87 -20.65 23.53 -2.75
C LEU A 87 -20.34 23.00 -4.16
N CYS A 88 -19.44 22.03 -4.29
CA CYS A 88 -19.18 21.39 -5.58
C CYS A 88 -20.44 20.72 -6.15
N ALA A 89 -21.26 20.12 -5.29
CA ALA A 89 -22.50 19.47 -5.72
C ALA A 89 -23.52 20.48 -6.25
N ASP A 90 -23.62 21.68 -5.68
CA ASP A 90 -24.47 22.78 -6.18
C ASP A 90 -24.00 23.29 -7.55
N VAL A 91 -22.69 23.47 -7.72
CA VAL A 91 -22.09 23.84 -9.00
C VAL A 91 -22.37 22.78 -10.07
N LEU A 92 -22.22 21.50 -9.75
CA LEU A 92 -22.48 20.41 -10.69
C LEU A 92 -23.97 20.31 -11.05
N ASP A 93 -24.86 20.62 -10.12
CA ASP A 93 -26.30 20.69 -10.38
C ASP A 93 -26.64 21.78 -11.38
N ALA A 94 -26.05 22.97 -11.22
CA ALA A 94 -26.25 24.10 -12.11
C ALA A 94 -25.68 23.85 -13.52
N GLU A 95 -24.49 23.23 -13.62
CA GLU A 95 -23.79 23.07 -14.90
C GLU A 95 -24.23 21.81 -15.67
N LEU A 96 -24.54 20.71 -14.97
CA LEU A 96 -24.79 19.40 -15.57
C LEU A 96 -26.22 18.90 -15.38
N GLY A 97 -27.04 19.57 -14.57
CA GLY A 97 -28.42 19.20 -14.23
C GLY A 97 -28.50 18.00 -13.28
N ASP A 98 -29.70 17.61 -12.83
CA ASP A 98 -29.90 16.59 -11.78
C ASP A 98 -29.38 15.16 -12.15
N GLY A 99 -29.03 14.93 -13.42
CA GLY A 99 -28.64 13.62 -13.95
C GLY A 99 -27.26 13.09 -13.53
N TRP A 100 -26.38 13.90 -12.90
CA TRP A 100 -25.04 13.45 -12.48
C TRP A 100 -25.04 12.67 -11.15
N ARG A 101 -26.15 12.71 -10.41
CA ARG A 101 -26.29 12.07 -9.09
C ARG A 101 -26.71 10.60 -9.17
N GLY A 102 -26.99 10.07 -10.36
CA GLY A 102 -27.58 8.74 -10.60
C GLY A 102 -26.69 7.80 -11.40
#